data_AF-A0A3C1GCW7-F1
#
_entry.id   AF-A0A3C1GCW7-F1
#
_cell.length_a   1.000
_cell.length_b   1.000
_cell.length_c   1.000
_cell.angle_alpha   90.00
_cell.angle_beta   90.00
_cell.angle_gamma   90.00
#
_symmetry.space_group_name_H-M   'P 1'
#
loop_
_entity.id
_entity.type
_entity.pdbx_description
1 polymer ?
#
loop_
_entity_poly.entity_id
_entity_poly.type
_entity_poly.pdbx_seq_one_letter_code
_entity_poly.pdbx_strand_id
1 'polypeptide(L)'
;MVACSWSGTTRHWWSGRRRPSSSTWTSSPWRSAARTACSAQRLLVVDRALLAKQVATVRDAVTRIRAVLPASREAFEADRTAREVVVLNLFVAIQVCLDLAAHWLADEGWDVPQRYGEIFVALADHGVIPRPLALRLVAAAGLRNLVAHQYGTLEWARLYATASSPDLDDLEAFCAALAAKAR
;
A
#
# COMPACT_ATOMS: atom_id res chain seq x y z
N MET A 1 -53.72 -11.89 -20.37
CA MET A 1 -53.82 -11.36 -18.99
C MET A 1 -52.41 -11.33 -18.39
N VAL A 2 -51.89 -10.12 -18.16
CA VAL A 2 -50.82 -9.68 -17.23
C VAL A 2 -49.59 -10.61 -17.12
N ALA A 3 -48.44 -10.41 -17.77
CA ALA A 3 -47.53 -9.25 -17.89
C ALA A 3 -47.08 -8.66 -16.54
N CYS A 4 -45.91 -9.08 -16.06
CA CYS A 4 -45.07 -8.31 -15.13
C CYS A 4 -43.60 -8.49 -15.51
N SER A 5 -43.18 -7.73 -16.52
CA SER A 5 -41.78 -7.46 -16.83
C SER A 5 -41.28 -6.36 -15.89
N TRP A 6 -40.24 -6.65 -15.10
CA TRP A 6 -39.49 -5.63 -14.38
C TRP A 6 -38.22 -5.30 -15.16
N SER A 7 -38.34 -4.30 -16.03
CA SER A 7 -37.24 -3.56 -16.62
C SER A 7 -36.72 -2.55 -15.58
N GLY A 8 -35.71 -2.97 -14.82
CA GLY A 8 -34.99 -2.13 -13.87
C GLY A 8 -33.73 -1.55 -14.49
N THR A 9 -33.81 -0.28 -14.87
CA THR A 9 -32.75 0.56 -15.43
C THR A 9 -31.57 0.69 -14.45
N THR A 10 -30.46 0.00 -14.70
CA THR A 10 -29.19 0.26 -14.00
C THR A 10 -28.61 1.58 -14.50
N ARG A 11 -28.60 2.58 -13.63
CA ARG A 11 -27.94 3.87 -13.86
C ARG A 11 -26.44 3.66 -14.00
N HIS A 12 -25.95 3.75 -15.23
CA HIS A 12 -24.54 3.96 -15.53
C HIS A 12 -24.11 5.32 -14.96
N TRP A 13 -23.22 5.30 -13.97
CA TRP A 13 -22.44 6.48 -13.64
C TRP A 13 -21.38 6.62 -14.73
N TRP A 14 -21.43 7.73 -15.47
CA TRP A 14 -20.36 8.44 -16.20
C TRP A 14 -20.90 8.98 -17.53
N SER A 15 -21.52 10.15 -17.47
CA SER A 15 -21.72 11.04 -18.62
C SER A 15 -20.85 12.28 -18.44
N GLY A 16 -19.89 12.48 -19.34
CA GLY A 16 -18.81 13.45 -19.21
C GLY A 16 -19.10 14.88 -19.66
N ARG A 17 -18.01 15.68 -19.68
CA ARG A 17 -17.65 16.75 -20.64
C ARG A 17 -16.28 17.30 -20.23
N ARG A 18 -15.21 17.09 -21.00
CA ARG A 18 -14.68 17.89 -22.13
C ARG A 18 -14.29 19.33 -21.75
N ARG A 19 -12.98 19.58 -21.94
CA ARG A 19 -12.24 20.86 -21.88
C ARG A 19 -12.80 21.92 -22.84
N PRO A 20 -12.45 23.20 -22.61
CA PRO A 20 -12.16 24.14 -23.68
C PRO A 20 -10.67 24.53 -23.73
N SER A 21 -10.23 24.84 -24.95
CA SER A 21 -8.91 25.38 -25.34
C SER A 21 -9.04 26.84 -25.77
N SER A 22 -7.98 27.64 -25.57
CA SER A 22 -7.35 28.59 -26.55
C SER A 22 -6.45 29.60 -25.81
N SER A 23 -5.14 29.62 -26.11
CA SER A 23 -4.36 30.69 -26.82
C SER A 23 -4.19 31.98 -26.00
N THR A 24 -3.04 32.66 -25.83
CA THR A 24 -1.71 32.73 -26.47
C THR A 24 -0.84 33.70 -25.61
N TRP A 25 0.45 33.92 -25.99
CA TRP A 25 1.43 34.92 -25.49
C TRP A 25 2.24 34.49 -24.24
N THR A 26 3.57 34.57 -24.13
CA THR A 26 4.65 35.23 -24.91
C THR A 26 6.01 34.68 -24.46
N SER A 27 7.00 34.69 -25.36
CA SER A 27 8.41 34.49 -25.06
C SER A 27 9.00 35.61 -24.20
N SER A 28 9.76 35.28 -23.14
CA SER A 28 10.93 36.07 -22.72
C SER A 28 11.84 35.28 -21.75
N PRO A 29 13.17 35.32 -21.94
CA PRO A 29 14.14 34.56 -21.15
C PRO A 29 14.58 35.35 -19.91
N TRP A 30 14.32 34.81 -18.72
CA TRP A 30 14.85 35.38 -17.49
C TRP A 30 15.87 34.46 -16.82
N ARG A 31 17.08 35.00 -16.83
CA ARG A 31 18.31 34.68 -16.12
C ARG A 31 18.12 33.87 -14.84
N SER A 32 19.04 32.91 -14.71
CA SER A 32 19.69 32.47 -13.47
C SER A 32 19.60 33.51 -12.34
N ALA A 33 18.77 33.19 -11.35
CA ALA A 33 18.99 33.62 -9.98
C ALA A 33 19.29 32.37 -9.17
N ALA A 34 20.56 32.25 -8.77
CA ALA A 34 20.99 31.31 -7.75
C ALA A 34 20.05 31.43 -6.56
N ARG A 35 19.33 30.36 -6.24
CA ARG A 35 18.71 30.23 -4.92
C ARG A 35 19.76 29.70 -3.98
N THR A 36 20.45 30.66 -3.40
CA THR A 36 21.11 30.62 -2.10
C THR A 36 20.41 29.62 -1.19
N ALA A 37 21.20 28.68 -0.65
CA ALA A 37 20.80 27.74 0.37
C ALA A 37 20.11 28.50 1.52
N CYS A 38 18.79 28.34 1.64
CA CYS A 38 18.07 28.63 2.87
C CYS A 38 17.89 27.29 3.57
N SER A 39 18.78 27.01 4.52
CA SER A 39 18.63 25.96 5.52
C SER A 39 17.49 26.33 6.47
N ALA A 40 16.25 26.21 5.99
CA ALA A 40 15.08 26.14 6.85
C ALA A 40 14.87 24.65 7.17
N GLN A 41 14.90 24.30 8.45
CA GLN A 41 14.68 22.92 8.90
C GLN A 41 13.46 22.32 8.20
N ARG A 42 13.68 21.27 7.41
CA ARG A 42 12.60 20.54 6.74
C ARG A 42 11.89 19.69 7.81
N LEU A 43 10.91 20.29 8.47
CA LEU A 43 10.02 19.61 9.41
C LEU A 43 8.77 19.19 8.65
N LEU A 44 8.71 17.95 8.19
CA LEU A 44 7.48 17.18 8.21
C LEU A 44 7.84 15.72 8.42
N VAL A 45 7.40 15.21 9.57
CA VAL A 45 7.38 13.80 9.88
C VAL A 45 5.91 13.41 9.82
N VAL A 46 5.61 12.29 9.18
CA VAL A 46 4.24 11.78 8.98
C VAL A 46 3.38 12.04 10.22
N ASP A 47 2.22 12.68 10.02
CA ASP A 47 1.28 13.03 11.10
C ASP A 47 1.08 11.81 12.02
N ARG A 48 1.44 11.94 13.30
CA ARG A 48 1.36 10.84 14.27
C ARG A 48 -0.04 10.26 14.37
N ALA A 49 -1.08 11.06 14.24
CA ALA A 49 -2.46 10.58 14.28
C ALA A 49 -2.80 9.77 13.03
N LEU A 50 -2.35 10.22 11.85
CA LEU A 50 -2.47 9.46 10.61
C LEU A 50 -1.69 8.15 10.70
N LEU A 51 -0.43 8.18 11.14
CA LEU A 51 0.40 7.00 11.32
C LEU A 51 -0.28 6.03 12.29
N ALA A 52 -0.73 6.48 13.46
CA ALA A 52 -1.41 5.63 14.43
C ALA A 52 -2.66 4.95 13.84
N LYS A 53 -3.45 5.67 13.03
CA LYS A 53 -4.61 5.12 12.33
C LYS A 53 -4.22 4.05 11.30
N GLN A 54 -3.18 4.29 10.51
CA GLN A 54 -2.69 3.32 9.53
C GLN A 54 -2.11 2.08 10.23
N VAL A 55 -1.35 2.26 11.32
CA VAL A 55 -0.84 1.16 12.14
C VAL A 55 -1.97 0.32 12.74
N ALA A 56 -3.04 0.95 13.22
CA ALA A 56 -4.23 0.23 13.68
C ALA A 56 -4.86 -0.61 12.55
N THR A 57 -4.92 -0.06 11.33
CA THR A 57 -5.43 -0.79 10.16
C THR A 57 -4.59 -2.03 9.83
N VAL A 58 -3.26 -1.92 9.89
CA VAL A 58 -2.35 -3.07 9.68
C VAL A 58 -2.57 -4.13 10.76
N ARG A 59 -2.63 -3.73 12.04
CA ARG A 59 -2.82 -4.64 13.17
C ARG A 59 -4.17 -5.35 13.12
N ASP A 60 -5.23 -4.65 12.74
CA ASP A 60 -6.55 -5.24 12.57
C ASP A 60 -6.51 -6.30 11.46
N ALA A 61 -5.91 -5.99 10.32
CA ALA A 61 -5.78 -6.94 9.21
C ALA A 61 -4.98 -8.20 9.62
N VAL A 62 -3.83 -8.03 10.29
CA VAL A 62 -3.03 -9.14 10.82
C VAL A 62 -3.83 -9.97 11.84
N THR A 63 -4.57 -9.31 12.74
CA THR A 63 -5.45 -9.97 13.71
C THR A 63 -6.52 -10.79 13.01
N ARG A 64 -7.14 -10.26 11.95
CA ARG A 64 -8.14 -10.97 11.16
C ARG A 64 -7.56 -12.19 10.46
N ILE A 65 -6.35 -12.11 9.91
CA ILE A 65 -5.64 -13.26 9.32
C ILE A 65 -5.45 -14.35 10.36
N ARG A 66 -4.83 -14.00 11.51
CA ARG A 66 -4.54 -14.95 12.59
C ARG A 66 -5.81 -15.61 13.14
N ALA A 67 -6.93 -14.90 13.19
CA ALA A 67 -8.19 -15.42 13.73
C ALA A 67 -8.87 -16.46 12.85
N VAL A 68 -8.65 -16.44 11.53
CA VAL A 68 -9.33 -17.34 10.58
C VAL A 68 -8.40 -18.39 9.97
N LEU A 69 -7.09 -18.29 10.20
CA LEU A 69 -6.12 -19.21 9.63
C LEU A 69 -6.25 -20.60 10.27
N PRO A 70 -6.54 -21.66 9.48
CA PRO A 70 -6.60 -23.02 10.01
C PRO A 70 -5.22 -23.55 10.43
N ALA A 71 -5.20 -24.58 11.27
CA ALA A 71 -3.96 -25.17 11.79
C ALA A 71 -3.12 -25.94 10.76
N SER A 72 -3.72 -26.33 9.62
CA SER A 72 -3.02 -27.01 8.53
C SER A 72 -3.29 -26.36 7.19
N ARG A 73 -2.33 -26.53 6.28
CA ARG A 73 -2.44 -26.06 4.90
C ARG A 73 -3.61 -26.70 4.19
N GLU A 74 -3.82 -28.00 4.38
CA GLU A 74 -4.89 -28.75 3.72
C GLU A 74 -6.27 -28.23 4.15
N ALA A 75 -6.43 -27.88 5.44
CA ALA A 75 -7.66 -27.26 5.92
C ALA A 75 -7.86 -25.85 5.34
N PHE A 76 -6.79 -25.07 5.20
CA PHE A 76 -6.83 -23.76 4.54
C PHE A 76 -7.20 -23.86 3.05
N GLU A 77 -6.63 -24.81 2.32
CA GLU A 77 -6.93 -25.04 0.90
C GLU A 77 -8.41 -25.42 0.68
N ALA A 78 -8.97 -26.23 1.59
CA ALA A 78 -10.38 -26.61 1.56
C ALA A 78 -11.34 -25.48 1.97
N ASP A 79 -10.93 -24.58 2.87
CA ASP A 79 -11.77 -23.50 3.37
C ASP A 79 -11.70 -22.24 2.49
N ARG A 80 -12.71 -22.07 1.63
CA ARG A 80 -12.84 -20.89 0.76
C ARG A 80 -12.97 -19.58 1.54
N THR A 81 -13.71 -19.58 2.64
CA THR A 81 -13.95 -18.37 3.43
C THR A 81 -12.66 -17.90 4.09
N ALA A 82 -11.91 -18.83 4.71
CA ALA A 82 -10.61 -18.52 5.28
C ALA A 82 -9.66 -17.95 4.20
N ARG A 83 -9.60 -18.56 3.01
CA ARG A 83 -8.76 -18.06 1.91
C ARG A 83 -9.11 -16.64 1.50
N GLU A 84 -10.39 -16.35 1.26
CA GLU A 84 -10.82 -15.01 0.84
C GLU A 84 -10.53 -13.95 1.91
N VAL A 85 -10.75 -14.26 3.19
CA VAL A 85 -10.44 -13.36 4.31
C VAL A 85 -8.93 -13.14 4.42
N VAL A 86 -8.12 -14.19 4.36
CA VAL A 86 -6.65 -14.07 4.45
C VAL A 86 -6.10 -13.25 3.29
N VAL A 87 -6.55 -13.51 2.05
CA VAL A 87 -6.07 -12.78 0.88
C VAL A 87 -6.39 -11.29 0.96
N LEU A 88 -7.64 -10.94 1.32
CA LEU A 88 -8.03 -9.54 1.46
C LEU A 88 -7.21 -8.82 2.54
N ASN A 89 -7.04 -9.44 3.70
CA ASN A 89 -6.34 -8.79 4.81
C ASN A 89 -4.83 -8.70 4.56
N LEU A 90 -4.21 -9.67 3.88
CA LEU A 90 -2.82 -9.55 3.41
C LEU A 90 -2.68 -8.38 2.44
N PHE A 91 -3.61 -8.27 1.47
CA PHE A 91 -3.62 -7.17 0.52
C PHE A 91 -3.71 -5.81 1.24
N VAL A 92 -4.66 -5.66 2.17
CA VAL A 92 -4.88 -4.43 2.94
C VAL A 92 -3.64 -4.07 3.75
N ALA A 93 -3.09 -5.01 4.53
CA ALA A 93 -1.94 -4.75 5.39
C ALA A 93 -0.72 -4.31 4.58
N ILE A 94 -0.39 -5.02 3.50
CA ILE A 94 0.76 -4.71 2.65
C ILE A 94 0.55 -3.38 1.90
N GLN A 95 -0.67 -3.12 1.42
CA GLN A 95 -1.00 -1.85 0.75
C GLN A 95 -0.79 -0.66 1.69
N VAL A 96 -1.28 -0.75 2.92
CA VAL A 96 -1.10 0.32 3.91
C VAL A 96 0.39 0.55 4.21
N CYS A 97 1.19 -0.50 4.33
CA CYS A 97 2.64 -0.36 4.50
C CYS A 97 3.30 0.34 3.30
N LEU A 98 2.88 0.03 2.07
CA LEU A 98 3.38 0.70 0.87
C LEU A 98 2.98 2.18 0.83
N ASP A 99 1.73 2.50 1.18
CA ASP A 99 1.24 3.88 1.21
C ASP A 99 1.98 4.70 2.27
N LEU A 100 2.20 4.13 3.47
CA LEU A 100 3.01 4.75 4.51
C LEU A 100 4.45 4.99 4.05
N ALA A 101 5.05 4.01 3.38
CA ALA A 101 6.41 4.14 2.91
C ALA A 101 6.54 5.21 1.81
N ALA A 102 5.63 5.22 0.84
CA ALA A 102 5.59 6.23 -0.22
C ALA A 102 5.36 7.64 0.34
N HIS A 103 4.43 7.76 1.30
CA HIS A 103 4.16 9.02 1.96
C HIS A 103 5.39 9.53 2.74
N TRP A 104 6.08 8.65 3.45
CA TRP A 104 7.31 8.99 4.16
C TRP A 104 8.40 9.52 3.23
N LEU A 105 8.66 8.81 2.12
CA LEU A 105 9.63 9.25 1.10
C LEU A 105 9.26 10.65 0.55
N ALA A 106 7.97 10.87 0.27
CA ALA A 106 7.47 12.13 -0.27
C ALA A 106 7.59 13.28 0.73
N ASP A 107 7.29 13.05 2.02
CA ASP A 107 7.38 14.07 3.08
C ASP A 107 8.82 14.53 3.31
N GLU A 108 9.78 13.60 3.24
CA GLU A 108 11.22 13.91 3.28
C GLU A 108 11.70 14.63 2.00
N GLY A 109 10.91 14.55 0.93
CA GLY A 109 11.23 15.07 -0.40
C GLY A 109 12.31 14.26 -1.10
N TRP A 110 12.34 12.95 -0.84
CA TRP A 110 13.14 11.97 -1.58
C TRP A 110 12.36 11.44 -2.79
N ASP A 111 13.08 10.84 -3.74
CA ASP A 111 12.44 10.21 -4.89
C ASP A 111 11.60 9.02 -4.44
N VAL A 112 10.37 8.93 -4.97
CA VAL A 112 9.46 7.81 -4.72
C VAL A 112 9.56 6.83 -5.88
N PRO A 113 10.08 5.61 -5.67
CA PRO A 113 10.17 4.61 -6.73
C PRO A 113 8.81 4.24 -7.30
N GLN A 114 8.77 3.97 -8.62
CA GLN A 114 7.54 3.57 -9.32
C GLN A 114 7.14 2.12 -9.00
N ARG A 115 8.09 1.28 -8.61
CA ARG A 115 7.86 -0.14 -8.32
C ARG A 115 7.72 -0.33 -6.82
N TYR A 116 6.62 -0.94 -6.39
CA TYR A 116 6.31 -1.13 -4.97
C TYR A 116 7.43 -1.79 -4.15
N GLY A 117 8.14 -2.78 -4.72
CA GLY A 117 9.26 -3.41 -4.02
C GLY A 117 10.44 -2.47 -3.76
N GLU A 118 10.67 -1.48 -4.64
CA GLU A 118 11.78 -0.54 -4.53
C GLU A 118 11.52 0.52 -3.44
N ILE A 119 10.26 0.77 -3.09
CA ILE A 119 9.86 1.74 -2.06
C ILE A 119 10.46 1.38 -0.68
N PHE A 120 10.41 0.11 -0.28
CA PHE A 120 11.00 -0.31 1.01
C PHE A 120 12.52 -0.25 1.01
N VAL A 121 13.15 -0.53 -0.14
CA VAL A 121 14.61 -0.43 -0.29
C VAL A 121 15.06 1.02 -0.16
N ALA A 122 14.34 1.96 -0.79
CA ALA A 122 14.63 3.39 -0.66
C ALA A 122 14.58 3.86 0.80
N LEU A 123 13.58 3.43 1.58
CA LEU A 123 13.55 3.72 3.02
C LEU A 123 14.75 3.18 3.78
N ALA A 124 15.25 1.99 3.42
CA ALA A 124 16.44 1.43 4.03
C ALA A 124 17.72 2.17 3.63
N ASP A 125 17.82 2.63 2.38
CA ASP A 125 18.94 3.44 1.90
C ASP A 125 19.07 4.76 2.68
N HIS A 126 17.94 5.31 3.14
CA HIS A 126 17.90 6.48 4.03
C HIS A 126 17.94 6.16 5.53
N GLY A 127 18.10 4.88 5.92
CA GLY A 127 18.21 4.47 7.32
C GLY A 127 16.90 4.58 8.12
N VAL A 128 15.75 4.64 7.45
CA VAL A 128 14.42 4.66 8.09
C VAL A 128 14.04 3.27 8.61
N ILE A 129 14.41 2.21 7.89
CA ILE A 129 14.22 0.82 8.32
C ILE A 129 15.49 -0.01 8.09
N PRO A 130 15.70 -1.11 8.83
CA PRO A 130 16.82 -2.01 8.57
C PRO A 130 16.75 -2.64 7.18
N ARG A 131 17.89 -2.72 6.48
CA ARG A 131 17.97 -3.35 5.14
C ARG A 131 17.42 -4.79 5.10
N PRO A 132 17.66 -5.67 6.10
CA PRO A 132 17.07 -7.01 6.09
C PRO A 132 15.54 -6.99 6.14
N LEU A 133 14.93 -6.06 6.88
CA LEU A 133 13.48 -5.90 6.94
C LEU A 133 12.93 -5.44 5.58
N ALA A 134 13.57 -4.45 4.96
CA ALA A 134 13.17 -3.97 3.63
C ALA A 134 13.14 -5.08 2.58
N LEU A 135 14.14 -5.98 2.57
CA LEU A 135 14.20 -7.10 1.62
C LEU A 135 13.04 -8.10 1.80
N ARG A 136 12.61 -8.36 3.05
CA ARG A 136 11.43 -9.20 3.31
C ARG A 136 10.14 -8.51 2.87
N LEU A 137 10.01 -7.20 3.11
CA LEU A 137 8.87 -6.40 2.66
C LEU A 137 8.78 -6.27 1.12
N VAL A 138 9.91 -6.34 0.40
CA VAL A 138 9.90 -6.44 -1.08
C VAL A 138 9.16 -7.69 -1.54
N ALA A 139 9.38 -8.84 -0.88
CA ALA A 139 8.68 -10.07 -1.20
C ALA A 139 7.17 -9.95 -0.91
N ALA A 140 6.79 -9.29 0.19
CA ALA A 140 5.40 -8.98 0.52
C ALA A 140 4.74 -8.08 -0.55
N ALA A 141 5.42 -7.02 -1.00
CA ALA A 141 4.93 -6.19 -2.10
C ALA A 141 4.71 -7.00 -3.40
N GLY A 142 5.59 -7.96 -3.68
CA GLY A 142 5.43 -8.92 -4.78
C GLY A 142 4.17 -9.78 -4.64
N LEU A 143 3.90 -10.29 -3.43
CA LEU A 143 2.68 -11.04 -3.14
C LEU A 143 1.42 -10.19 -3.34
N ARG A 144 1.40 -8.95 -2.83
CA ARG A 144 0.28 -8.01 -3.05
C ARG A 144 0.02 -7.79 -4.54
N ASN A 145 1.06 -7.63 -5.35
CA ASN A 145 0.92 -7.47 -6.80
C ASN A 145 0.35 -8.72 -7.47
N LEU A 146 0.80 -9.90 -7.05
CA LEU A 146 0.24 -11.16 -7.53
C LEU A 146 -1.26 -11.25 -7.22
N VAL A 147 -1.66 -10.92 -5.98
CA VAL A 147 -3.07 -10.89 -5.56
C VAL A 147 -3.88 -9.90 -6.40
N ALA A 148 -3.37 -8.69 -6.66
CA ALA A 148 -4.11 -7.67 -7.41
C ALA A 148 -4.35 -8.02 -8.88
N HIS A 149 -3.37 -8.67 -9.53
CA HIS A 149 -3.38 -8.84 -10.98
C HIS A 149 -3.63 -10.28 -11.43
N GLN A 150 -3.40 -11.27 -10.56
CA GLN A 150 -3.40 -12.69 -10.89
C GLN A 150 -4.11 -13.51 -9.81
N TYR A 151 -5.18 -12.96 -9.22
CA TYR A 151 -5.94 -13.63 -8.15
C TYR A 151 -6.37 -15.07 -8.52
N GLY A 152 -6.77 -15.31 -9.77
CA GLY A 152 -7.20 -16.62 -10.25
C GLY A 152 -6.11 -17.69 -10.31
N THR A 153 -4.84 -17.32 -10.16
CA THR A 153 -3.68 -18.24 -10.23
C THR A 153 -2.87 -18.24 -8.94
N LEU A 154 -3.48 -17.86 -7.81
CA LEU A 154 -2.82 -17.86 -6.51
C LEU A 154 -2.51 -19.28 -6.03
N GLU A 155 -1.26 -19.52 -5.67
CA GLU A 155 -0.84 -20.75 -4.99
C GLU A 155 -1.17 -20.66 -3.50
N TRP A 156 -2.19 -21.41 -3.07
CA TRP A 156 -2.66 -21.41 -1.68
C TRP A 156 -1.58 -21.84 -0.69
N ALA A 157 -0.70 -22.77 -1.08
CA ALA A 157 0.44 -23.19 -0.27
C ALA A 157 1.36 -22.00 0.07
N ARG A 158 1.62 -21.11 -0.89
CA ARG A 158 2.45 -19.91 -0.68
C ARG A 158 1.76 -18.89 0.22
N LEU A 159 0.45 -18.67 0.02
CA LEU A 159 -0.34 -17.78 0.88
C LEU A 159 -0.41 -18.30 2.32
N TYR A 160 -0.62 -19.60 2.49
CA TYR A 160 -0.60 -20.23 3.81
C TYR A 160 0.76 -20.07 4.48
N ALA A 161 1.85 -20.31 3.75
CA ALA A 161 3.21 -20.12 4.28
C ALA A 161 3.43 -18.69 4.78
N THR A 162 3.05 -17.66 3.99
CA THR A 162 3.15 -16.26 4.43
C THR A 162 2.23 -15.93 5.61
N ALA A 163 1.02 -16.50 5.65
CA ALA A 163 0.06 -16.23 6.73
C ALA A 163 0.40 -16.97 8.04
N SER A 164 1.11 -18.10 7.96
CA SER A 164 1.51 -18.93 9.11
C SER A 164 2.94 -18.66 9.59
N SER A 165 3.73 -17.89 8.83
CA SER A 165 5.10 -17.53 9.19
C SER A 165 5.17 -16.23 10.00
N PRO A 166 6.33 -15.94 10.60
CA PRO A 166 6.62 -14.62 11.18
C PRO A 166 6.62 -13.46 10.16
N ASP A 167 6.35 -13.70 8.87
CA ASP A 167 6.34 -12.63 7.85
C ASP A 167 5.23 -11.59 8.13
N LEU A 168 4.15 -11.98 8.81
CA LEU A 168 3.13 -11.02 9.29
C LEU A 168 3.71 -10.04 10.31
N ASP A 169 4.66 -10.50 11.13
CA ASP A 169 5.30 -9.69 12.16
C ASP A 169 6.22 -8.63 11.54
N ASP A 170 6.71 -8.85 10.32
CA ASP A 170 7.50 -7.85 9.59
C ASP A 170 6.67 -6.59 9.25
N LEU A 171 5.37 -6.74 9.00
CA LEU A 171 4.47 -5.60 8.75
C LEU A 171 4.29 -4.77 10.02
N GLU A 172 4.17 -5.43 11.17
CA GLU A 172 4.12 -4.76 12.47
C GLU A 172 5.47 -4.15 12.86
N ALA A 173 6.58 -4.83 12.57
CA ALA A 173 7.94 -4.34 12.80
C ALA A 173 8.24 -3.10 11.94
N PHE A 174 7.78 -3.08 10.69
CA PHE A 174 7.82 -1.89 9.83
C PHE A 174 7.08 -0.71 10.46
N CYS A 175 5.84 -0.94 10.89
CA CYS A 175 5.03 0.07 11.57
C CYS A 175 5.72 0.61 12.83
N ALA A 176 6.32 -0.27 13.64
CA ALA A 176 7.07 0.11 14.83
C ALA A 176 8.32 0.94 14.50
N ALA A 177 9.05 0.58 13.44
CA ALA A 177 10.22 1.33 12.98
C ALA A 177 9.87 2.75 12.55
N LEU A 178 8.75 2.92 11.82
CA LEU A 178 8.25 4.25 11.46
C LEU A 178 7.80 5.04 12.69
N ALA A 179 7.03 4.43 13.60
CA ALA A 179 6.54 5.08 14.80
C ALA A 179 7.68 5.56 15.72
N ALA A 180 8.78 4.82 15.80
CA ALA A 180 9.96 5.20 16.56
C ALA A 180 10.70 6.43 15.98
N LYS A 181 10.51 6.69 14.69
CA LYS A 181 11.09 7.84 13.97
C LYS A 181 10.09 8.99 13.78
N ALA A 182 8.80 8.74 14.02
CA ALA A 182 7.75 9.74 13.93
C ALA A 182 7.98 10.87 14.95
N ARG A 183 7.89 12.14 14.53
CA ARG A 183 8.10 13.33 15.38
C ARG A 183 6.78 13.99 15.70
#